data_AF-A0A534THJ6-F1
#
_entry.id   AF-A0A534THJ6-F1
#
_cell.length_a   1.000
_cell.length_b   1.000
_cell.length_c   1.000
_cell.angle_alpha   90.00
_cell.angle_beta   90.00
_cell.angle_gamma   90.00
#
_symmetry.space_group_name_H-M   'P 1'
#
loop_
_entity.id
_entity.type
_entity.pdbx_description
1 polymer ?
#
loop_
_entity_poly.entity_id
_entity_poly.type
_entity_poly.pdbx_seq_one_letter_code
_entity_poly.pdbx_strand_id
1 'polypeptide(L)'
;MRFFAVGNKQRLVDGTSYQTFHDKMAALMDGAFPNRGDFVQVGVDDVASHLRPVDPTAPDRALVVFPEDVGLVTALIGSRGAAARSQTTAVGAIASLLGPYQPQFDYYATQFPDQPLVRTLVLALTDTLYRSFYETFRELAITHGVYLAATINAAPARRVEDTIEPERVALLRDPDEPARQYAYEAVSPLAVNTTFIFTPLGDLLVSDGEGGTRRSPAETGGVLAG
;
A
#
# COMPACT_ATOMS: atom_id res chain seq x y z
N MET A 1 -16.47 -10.43 -17.62
CA MET A 1 -15.62 -10.08 -16.46
C MET A 1 -16.47 -10.22 -15.21
N ARG A 2 -15.95 -10.81 -14.13
CA ARG A 2 -16.60 -10.87 -12.81
C ARG A 2 -16.11 -9.72 -11.94
N PHE A 3 -16.93 -9.25 -11.01
CA PHE A 3 -16.61 -8.12 -10.14
C PHE A 3 -16.79 -8.52 -8.69
N PHE A 4 -15.84 -8.13 -7.84
CA PHE A 4 -15.90 -8.33 -6.39
C PHE A 4 -15.68 -7.00 -5.69
N ALA A 5 -16.45 -6.76 -4.64
CA ALA A 5 -16.19 -5.70 -3.69
C ALA A 5 -15.77 -6.34 -2.36
N VAL A 6 -14.57 -6.02 -1.89
CA VAL A 6 -14.01 -6.59 -0.66
C VAL A 6 -14.15 -5.58 0.46
N GLY A 7 -15.11 -5.84 1.35
CA GLY A 7 -15.31 -5.03 2.54
C GLY A 7 -14.19 -5.25 3.55
N ASN A 8 -13.36 -4.24 3.80
CA ASN A 8 -12.29 -4.32 4.78
C ASN A 8 -12.66 -3.57 6.06
N LYS A 9 -13.06 -4.29 7.10
CA LYS A 9 -13.10 -3.69 8.44
C LYS A 9 -11.69 -3.61 9.03
N GLN A 10 -11.17 -2.39 9.04
CA GLN A 10 -9.87 -1.99 9.60
C GLN A 10 -9.74 -2.34 11.08
N ARG A 11 -8.59 -2.89 11.48
CA ARG A 11 -8.25 -3.16 12.88
C ARG A 11 -6.84 -2.66 13.15
N LEU A 12 -6.62 -2.07 14.33
CA LEU A 12 -5.28 -1.58 14.71
C LEU A 12 -4.22 -2.69 14.73
N VAL A 13 -4.62 -3.93 15.04
CA VAL A 13 -3.73 -5.10 15.04
C VAL A 13 -3.14 -5.37 13.66
N ASP A 14 -3.84 -5.00 12.58
CA ASP A 14 -3.40 -5.19 11.20
C ASP A 14 -2.21 -4.27 10.87
N GLY A 15 -2.05 -3.16 11.61
CA GLY A 15 -0.90 -2.26 11.54
C GLY A 15 0.26 -2.67 12.44
N THR A 16 0.36 -3.92 12.89
CA THR A 16 1.49 -4.33 13.76
C THR A 16 2.78 -4.55 12.96
N SER A 17 2.67 -5.18 11.79
CA SER A 17 3.79 -5.48 10.89
C SER A 17 3.33 -5.54 9.44
N TYR A 18 4.28 -5.46 8.50
CA TYR A 18 4.01 -5.70 7.07
C TYR A 18 3.32 -7.05 6.84
N GLN A 19 3.79 -8.11 7.51
CA GLN A 19 3.20 -9.44 7.40
C GLN A 19 1.75 -9.47 7.89
N THR A 20 1.44 -8.82 9.01
CA THR A 20 0.06 -8.83 9.56
C THR A 20 -0.91 -8.13 8.62
N PHE A 21 -0.48 -7.00 8.03
CA PHE A 21 -1.26 -6.30 7.01
C PHE A 21 -1.45 -7.15 5.76
N HIS A 22 -0.37 -7.76 5.26
CA HIS A 22 -0.39 -8.66 4.11
C HIS A 22 -1.38 -9.81 4.33
N ASP A 23 -1.23 -10.55 5.44
CA ASP A 23 -2.05 -11.71 5.76
C ASP A 23 -3.52 -11.33 5.92
N LYS A 24 -3.80 -10.15 6.48
CA LYS A 24 -5.15 -9.59 6.53
C LYS A 24 -5.74 -9.42 5.13
N MET A 25 -5.01 -8.81 4.19
CA MET A 25 -5.50 -8.59 2.83
C MET A 25 -5.62 -9.89 2.03
N ALA A 26 -4.68 -10.83 2.20
CA ALA A 26 -4.73 -12.16 1.59
C ALA A 26 -5.94 -12.96 2.11
N ALA A 27 -6.17 -12.98 3.42
CA ALA A 27 -7.30 -13.68 4.03
C ALA A 27 -8.66 -13.10 3.61
N LEU A 28 -8.74 -11.80 3.30
CA LEU A 28 -9.94 -11.19 2.74
C LEU A 28 -10.24 -11.70 1.33
N MET A 29 -9.21 -12.07 0.54
CA MET A 29 -9.36 -12.57 -0.82
C MET A 29 -9.53 -14.09 -0.90
N ASP A 30 -8.91 -14.85 0.00
CA ASP A 30 -8.83 -16.31 -0.11
C ASP A 30 -9.44 -17.01 1.11
N GLY A 31 -10.47 -17.81 0.87
CA GLY A 31 -11.19 -18.59 1.88
C GLY A 31 -10.33 -19.70 2.47
N ALA A 32 -9.34 -20.18 1.71
CA ALA A 32 -8.40 -21.22 2.10
C ALA A 32 -7.18 -20.68 2.86
N PHE A 33 -7.09 -19.35 3.08
CA PHE A 33 -5.96 -18.77 3.81
C PHE A 33 -5.82 -19.38 5.22
N PRO A 34 -4.62 -19.82 5.65
CA PRO A 34 -4.42 -20.44 6.95
C PRO A 34 -4.87 -19.53 8.10
N ASN A 35 -5.61 -20.10 9.06
CA ASN A 35 -6.14 -19.36 10.23
C ASN A 35 -6.94 -18.10 9.84
N ARG A 36 -7.62 -18.10 8.68
CA ARG A 36 -8.42 -16.97 8.16
C ARG A 36 -9.30 -16.27 9.21
N GLY A 37 -9.87 -17.02 10.15
CA GLY A 37 -10.71 -16.48 11.24
C GLY A 37 -10.01 -15.47 12.15
N ASP A 38 -8.68 -15.49 12.24
CA ASP A 38 -7.90 -14.50 12.99
C ASP A 38 -7.81 -13.16 12.26
N PHE A 39 -8.08 -13.16 10.95
CA PHE A 39 -7.90 -12.01 10.08
C PHE A 39 -9.23 -11.36 9.68
N VAL A 40 -10.26 -12.14 9.40
CA VAL A 40 -11.51 -11.64 8.80
C VAL A 40 -12.71 -11.86 9.70
N GLN A 41 -13.75 -11.04 9.51
CA GLN A 41 -14.99 -11.16 10.24
C GLN A 41 -15.80 -12.38 9.77
N VAL A 42 -16.65 -12.91 10.66
CA VAL A 42 -17.62 -13.96 10.28
C VAL A 42 -18.51 -13.45 9.15
N GLY A 43 -18.71 -14.28 8.13
CA GLY A 43 -19.58 -13.96 6.98
C GLY A 43 -18.88 -13.21 5.84
N VAL A 44 -17.58 -12.94 5.94
CA VAL A 44 -16.79 -12.43 4.80
C VAL A 44 -16.63 -13.56 3.78
N ASP A 45 -17.22 -13.38 2.59
CA ASP A 45 -17.04 -14.24 1.42
C ASP A 45 -15.58 -14.22 0.93
N ASP A 46 -15.20 -15.11 0.03
CA ASP A 46 -13.84 -15.14 -0.53
C ASP A 46 -13.83 -14.99 -2.05
N VAL A 47 -12.89 -14.23 -2.58
CA VAL A 47 -12.77 -13.99 -4.03
C VAL A 47 -12.28 -15.25 -4.74
N ALA A 48 -11.27 -15.93 -4.17
CA ALA A 48 -10.51 -16.99 -4.83
C ALA A 48 -11.36 -18.17 -5.27
N SER A 49 -12.33 -18.60 -4.44
CA SER A 49 -13.24 -19.71 -4.76
C SER A 49 -14.13 -19.45 -5.97
N HIS A 50 -14.32 -18.17 -6.33
CA HIS A 50 -15.12 -17.71 -7.47
C HIS A 50 -14.26 -17.34 -8.70
N LEU A 51 -12.98 -17.72 -8.74
CA LEU A 51 -12.09 -17.49 -9.88
C LEU A 51 -11.79 -18.78 -10.65
N ARG A 52 -11.41 -18.67 -11.92
CA ARG A 52 -10.80 -19.80 -12.63
C ARG A 52 -9.41 -20.12 -12.06
N PRO A 53 -8.98 -21.39 -12.03
CA PRO A 53 -9.73 -22.58 -12.46
C PRO A 53 -10.66 -23.18 -11.40
N VAL A 54 -10.73 -22.60 -10.19
CA VAL A 54 -11.50 -23.14 -9.05
C VAL A 54 -13.00 -23.20 -9.36
N ASP A 55 -13.58 -22.11 -9.85
CA ASP A 55 -14.89 -22.08 -10.50
C ASP A 55 -14.71 -22.19 -12.03
N PRO A 56 -14.96 -23.36 -12.64
CA PRO A 56 -14.82 -23.53 -14.09
C PRO A 56 -15.86 -22.72 -14.89
N THR A 57 -16.92 -22.23 -14.26
CA THR A 57 -17.95 -21.38 -14.88
C THR A 57 -17.62 -19.90 -14.83
N ALA A 58 -16.62 -19.50 -14.03
CA ALA A 58 -16.18 -18.11 -13.94
C ALA A 58 -15.61 -17.62 -15.29
N PRO A 59 -15.77 -16.32 -15.63
CA PRO A 59 -15.08 -15.74 -16.78
C PRO A 59 -13.57 -15.66 -16.55
N ASP A 60 -12.80 -15.57 -17.63
CA ASP A 60 -11.33 -15.52 -17.58
C ASP A 60 -10.77 -14.25 -16.90
N ARG A 61 -11.59 -13.21 -16.72
CA ARG A 61 -11.19 -11.95 -16.08
C ARG A 61 -12.07 -11.62 -14.90
N ALA A 62 -11.45 -11.17 -13.82
CA ALA A 62 -12.10 -10.56 -12.68
C ALA A 62 -11.48 -9.20 -12.32
N LEU A 63 -12.32 -8.32 -11.78
CA LEU A 63 -11.91 -7.09 -11.10
C LEU A 63 -12.30 -7.19 -9.63
N VAL A 64 -11.32 -7.02 -8.76
CA VAL A 64 -11.50 -6.97 -7.30
C VAL A 64 -11.31 -5.53 -6.85
N VAL A 65 -12.27 -4.99 -6.11
CA VAL A 65 -12.25 -3.62 -5.64
C VAL A 65 -12.24 -3.61 -4.11
N PHE A 66 -11.25 -2.97 -3.51
CA PHE A 66 -11.25 -2.56 -2.11
C PHE A 66 -11.77 -1.11 -2.07
N PRO A 67 -13.07 -0.90 -1.79
CA PRO A 67 -13.74 0.38 -2.04
C PRO A 67 -13.44 1.47 -1.01
N GLU A 68 -12.78 1.11 0.10
CA GLU A 68 -12.40 2.03 1.17
C GLU A 68 -10.89 2.32 1.10
N ASP A 69 -10.46 3.42 1.71
CA ASP A 69 -9.03 3.67 1.90
C ASP A 69 -8.44 2.58 2.80
N VAL A 70 -7.65 1.70 2.20
CA VAL A 70 -6.99 0.60 2.90
C VAL A 70 -5.56 0.94 3.32
N GLY A 71 -5.05 2.10 2.92
CA GLY A 71 -3.72 2.58 3.25
C GLY A 71 -3.63 3.29 4.61
N LEU A 72 -4.73 3.72 5.22
CA LEU A 72 -4.67 4.44 6.50
C LEU A 72 -4.01 3.62 7.63
N VAL A 73 -4.34 2.32 7.74
CA VAL A 73 -3.76 1.45 8.78
C VAL A 73 -2.27 1.21 8.55
N THR A 74 -1.79 1.35 7.31
CA THR A 74 -0.39 1.06 6.99
C THR A 74 0.56 2.13 7.50
N ALA A 75 0.10 3.37 7.65
CA ALA A 75 0.84 4.44 8.33
C ALA A 75 1.18 4.09 9.79
N LEU A 76 0.49 3.11 10.36
CA LEU A 76 0.71 2.65 11.72
C LEU A 76 1.64 1.44 11.78
N ILE A 77 2.24 0.95 10.69
CA ILE A 77 3.04 -0.28 10.71
C ILE A 77 4.30 -0.15 11.57
N GLY A 78 4.65 -1.25 12.25
CA GLY A 78 5.98 -1.43 12.81
C GLY A 78 6.26 -0.67 14.11
N SER A 79 7.53 -0.56 14.44
CA SER A 79 8.07 0.13 15.61
C SER A 79 7.77 1.63 15.55
N ARG A 80 7.85 2.24 14.36
CA ARG A 80 7.51 3.66 14.17
C ARG A 80 6.05 3.98 14.46
N GLY A 81 5.13 3.08 14.16
CA GLY A 81 3.70 3.25 14.44
C GLY A 81 3.25 2.84 15.86
N ALA A 82 4.13 2.24 16.68
CA ALA A 82 3.73 1.63 17.95
C ALA A 82 3.09 2.61 18.95
N ALA A 83 3.69 3.81 19.09
CA ALA A 83 3.13 4.86 19.93
C ALA A 83 1.76 5.32 19.41
N ALA A 84 1.59 5.45 18.09
CA ALA A 84 0.34 5.85 17.47
C ALA A 84 -0.79 4.83 17.69
N ARG A 85 -0.48 3.52 17.59
CA ARG A 85 -1.45 2.44 17.89
C ARG A 85 -1.93 2.44 19.35
N SER A 86 -1.15 3.02 20.27
CA SER A 86 -1.50 3.10 21.69
C SER A 86 -2.35 4.31 22.06
N GLN A 87 -2.63 5.21 21.10
CA GLN A 87 -3.40 6.43 21.33
C GLN A 87 -4.90 6.15 21.30
N THR A 88 -5.65 6.92 22.07
CA THR A 88 -7.13 6.85 22.13
C THR A 88 -7.81 7.91 21.26
N THR A 89 -7.02 8.76 20.58
CA THR A 89 -7.53 9.82 19.70
C THR A 89 -6.77 9.85 18.38
N ALA A 90 -7.44 10.24 17.30
CA ALA A 90 -6.81 10.38 15.98
C ALA A 90 -5.69 11.45 15.97
N VAL A 91 -5.92 12.58 16.66
CA VAL A 91 -4.91 13.65 16.78
C VAL A 91 -3.67 13.15 17.50
N GLY A 92 -3.83 12.44 18.62
CA GLY A 92 -2.72 11.84 19.34
C GLY A 92 -1.97 10.80 18.50
N ALA A 93 -2.70 9.98 17.75
CA ALA A 93 -2.11 8.98 16.85
C ALA A 93 -1.24 9.63 15.77
N ILE A 94 -1.77 10.63 15.06
CA ILE A 94 -1.05 11.37 14.01
C ILE A 94 0.19 12.08 14.59
N ALA A 95 0.03 12.78 15.73
CA ALA A 95 1.14 13.48 16.37
C ALA A 95 2.26 12.52 16.80
N SER A 96 1.91 11.30 17.23
CA SER A 96 2.88 10.27 17.66
C SER A 96 3.76 9.75 16.52
N LEU A 97 3.35 9.93 15.25
CA LEU A 97 4.15 9.54 14.08
C LEU A 97 5.27 10.53 13.77
N LEU A 98 5.17 11.80 14.21
CA LEU A 98 6.16 12.83 13.84
C LEU A 98 7.57 12.50 14.34
N GLY A 99 7.71 12.05 15.59
CA GLY A 99 9.01 11.72 16.18
C GLY A 99 9.73 10.57 15.45
N PRO A 100 9.11 9.39 15.31
CA PRO A 100 9.74 8.24 14.64
C PRO A 100 10.05 8.46 13.15
N TYR A 101 9.35 9.37 12.49
CA TYR A 101 9.56 9.76 11.09
C TYR A 101 10.31 11.08 10.91
N GLN A 102 10.88 11.67 11.98
CA GLN A 102 11.53 12.99 11.93
C GLN A 102 12.62 13.09 10.83
N PRO A 103 13.53 12.11 10.65
CA PRO A 103 14.55 12.23 9.60
C PRO A 103 13.96 12.30 8.19
N GLN A 104 12.89 11.53 7.93
CA GLN A 104 12.20 11.52 6.64
C GLN A 104 11.38 12.80 6.47
N PHE A 105 10.79 13.32 7.56
CA PHE A 105 10.10 14.60 7.58
C PHE A 105 11.04 15.74 7.20
N ASP A 106 12.22 15.82 7.83
CA ASP A 106 13.22 16.87 7.55
C ASP A 106 13.73 16.78 6.12
N TYR A 107 13.91 15.55 5.62
CA TYR A 107 14.26 15.31 4.23
C TYR A 107 13.22 15.92 3.27
N TYR A 108 11.94 15.59 3.44
CA TYR A 108 10.90 16.10 2.56
C TYR A 108 10.56 17.57 2.79
N ALA A 109 10.74 18.10 4.00
CA ALA A 109 10.63 19.53 4.26
C ALA A 109 11.69 20.34 3.50
N THR A 110 12.87 19.75 3.26
CA THR A 110 13.94 20.34 2.45
C THR A 110 13.66 20.20 0.95
N GLN A 111 13.22 19.01 0.50
CA GLN A 111 12.93 18.78 -0.92
C GLN A 111 11.70 19.55 -1.40
N PHE A 112 10.69 19.65 -0.55
CA PHE A 112 9.40 20.26 -0.83
C PHE A 112 9.07 21.29 0.24
N PRO A 113 9.65 22.51 0.16
CA PRO A 113 9.37 23.56 1.13
C PRO A 113 7.89 23.99 1.09
N ASP A 114 7.46 24.66 2.17
CA ASP A 114 6.13 25.28 2.32
C ASP A 114 4.93 24.31 2.27
N GLN A 115 5.16 23.00 2.46
CA GLN A 115 4.07 22.04 2.59
C GLN A 115 3.41 22.08 3.97
N PRO A 116 2.09 21.88 4.07
CA PRO A 116 1.42 21.69 5.35
C PRO A 116 2.01 20.51 6.11
N LEU A 117 2.11 20.63 7.45
CA LEU A 117 2.72 19.61 8.32
C LEU A 117 2.22 18.19 8.05
N VAL A 118 0.91 18.00 7.94
CA VAL A 118 0.33 16.66 7.71
C VAL A 118 0.71 16.12 6.34
N ARG A 119 0.82 16.97 5.32
CA ARG A 119 1.26 16.53 3.98
C ARG A 119 2.72 16.09 4.02
N THR A 120 3.61 16.85 4.65
CA THR A 120 5.02 16.46 4.84
C THR A 120 5.14 15.15 5.61
N LEU A 121 4.29 14.93 6.62
CA LEU A 121 4.22 13.64 7.32
C LEU A 121 3.79 12.50 6.38
N VAL A 122 2.80 12.70 5.51
CA VAL A 122 2.43 11.68 4.51
C VAL A 122 3.59 11.37 3.56
N LEU A 123 4.37 12.37 3.15
CA LEU A 123 5.59 12.13 2.36
C LEU A 123 6.62 11.33 3.16
N ALA A 124 6.82 11.64 4.45
CA ALA A 124 7.72 10.91 5.32
C ALA A 124 7.35 9.43 5.48
N LEU A 125 6.05 9.09 5.34
CA LEU A 125 5.53 7.72 5.39
C LEU A 125 5.74 6.92 4.09
N THR A 126 6.25 7.52 3.01
CA THR A 126 6.26 6.93 1.66
C THR A 126 6.80 5.49 1.59
N ASP A 127 7.95 5.20 2.22
CA ASP A 127 8.50 3.84 2.20
C ASP A 127 7.55 2.83 2.83
N THR A 128 7.03 3.16 4.02
CA THR A 128 6.08 2.31 4.74
C THR A 128 4.79 2.12 3.94
N LEU A 129 4.25 3.18 3.33
CA LEU A 129 3.02 3.11 2.54
C LEU A 129 3.20 2.23 1.30
N TYR A 130 4.23 2.45 0.48
CA TYR A 130 4.42 1.66 -0.74
C TYR A 130 4.82 0.21 -0.44
N ARG A 131 5.64 -0.03 0.56
CA ARG A 131 6.02 -1.40 0.94
C ARG A 131 4.82 -2.21 1.42
N SER A 132 3.97 -1.62 2.24
CA SER A 132 2.79 -2.31 2.75
C SER A 132 1.68 -2.41 1.71
N PHE A 133 1.32 -1.31 1.08
CA PHE A 133 0.16 -1.24 0.18
C PHE A 133 0.53 -1.73 -1.22
N TYR A 134 1.50 -1.09 -1.87
CA TYR A 134 1.81 -1.38 -3.27
C TYR A 134 2.34 -2.82 -3.44
N GLU A 135 3.27 -3.27 -2.59
CA GLU A 135 3.79 -4.65 -2.71
C GLU A 135 2.70 -5.69 -2.45
N THR A 136 1.89 -5.53 -1.39
CA THR A 136 0.80 -6.48 -1.05
C THR A 136 -0.23 -6.60 -2.16
N PHE A 137 -0.79 -5.47 -2.61
CA PHE A 137 -1.86 -5.52 -3.61
C PHE A 137 -1.35 -5.94 -4.99
N ARG A 138 -0.09 -5.62 -5.31
CA ARG A 138 0.58 -6.15 -6.49
C ARG A 138 0.72 -7.67 -6.43
N GLU A 139 1.18 -8.20 -5.29
CA GLU A 139 1.31 -9.64 -5.08
C GLU A 139 -0.05 -10.33 -5.22
N LEU A 140 -1.09 -9.84 -4.53
CA LEU A 140 -2.43 -10.43 -4.58
C LEU A 140 -3.02 -10.42 -6.00
N ALA A 141 -2.81 -9.36 -6.77
CA ALA A 141 -3.23 -9.30 -8.17
C ALA A 141 -2.56 -10.38 -9.03
N ILE A 142 -1.25 -10.62 -8.82
CA ILE A 142 -0.50 -11.67 -9.52
C ILE A 142 -0.96 -13.06 -9.06
N THR A 143 -0.99 -13.30 -7.75
CA THR A 143 -1.31 -14.60 -7.14
C THR A 143 -2.68 -15.10 -7.57
N HIS A 144 -3.67 -14.22 -7.66
CA HIS A 144 -5.03 -14.57 -8.06
C HIS A 144 -5.33 -14.32 -9.55
N GLY A 145 -4.39 -13.75 -10.31
CA GLY A 145 -4.58 -13.46 -11.74
C GLY A 145 -5.71 -12.47 -12.02
N VAL A 146 -5.91 -11.47 -11.16
CA VAL A 146 -7.02 -10.51 -11.23
C VAL A 146 -6.56 -9.09 -11.49
N TYR A 147 -7.46 -8.27 -12.02
CA TYR A 147 -7.32 -6.83 -11.85
C TYR A 147 -7.73 -6.48 -10.41
N LEU A 148 -6.96 -5.62 -9.75
CA LEU A 148 -7.22 -5.23 -8.36
C LEU A 148 -7.19 -3.71 -8.25
N ALA A 149 -8.26 -3.12 -7.74
CA ALA A 149 -8.33 -1.69 -7.42
C ALA A 149 -8.32 -1.50 -5.89
N ALA A 150 -7.41 -0.68 -5.39
CA ALA A 150 -7.32 -0.32 -3.98
C ALA A 150 -6.95 1.16 -3.83
N THR A 151 -7.38 1.80 -2.75
CA THR A 151 -7.20 3.25 -2.53
C THR A 151 -6.28 3.54 -1.34
N ILE A 152 -5.41 4.54 -1.51
CA ILE A 152 -4.45 5.04 -0.50
C ILE A 152 -4.28 6.55 -0.62
N ASN A 153 -3.88 7.21 0.46
CA ASN A 153 -3.32 8.57 0.41
C ASN A 153 -1.81 8.50 0.23
N ALA A 154 -1.32 8.81 -0.97
CA ALA A 154 0.10 8.78 -1.27
C ALA A 154 0.47 9.85 -2.30
N ALA A 155 1.74 10.27 -2.29
CA ALA A 155 2.33 10.99 -3.42
C ALA A 155 2.96 9.97 -4.39
N PRO A 156 3.03 10.25 -5.70
CA PRO A 156 3.81 9.45 -6.62
C PRO A 156 5.22 9.19 -6.09
N ALA A 157 5.69 7.96 -6.21
CA ALA A 157 6.98 7.55 -5.69
C ALA A 157 7.78 6.72 -6.69
N ARG A 158 9.09 6.66 -6.51
CA ARG A 158 9.99 5.76 -7.25
C ARG A 158 10.70 4.84 -6.27
N ARG A 159 11.14 3.68 -6.76
CA ARG A 159 12.06 2.82 -6.01
C ARG A 159 13.48 3.37 -6.14
N VAL A 160 14.19 3.47 -5.03
CA VAL A 160 15.63 3.78 -4.95
C VAL A 160 16.37 2.53 -4.49
N GLU A 161 17.49 2.21 -5.15
CA GLU A 161 18.29 1.01 -4.85
C GLU A 161 19.58 1.40 -4.11
N ASP A 162 20.02 0.59 -3.15
CA ASP A 162 21.22 0.87 -2.34
C ASP A 162 22.51 0.82 -3.16
N THR A 163 22.52 0.04 -4.23
CA THR A 163 23.62 -0.03 -5.21
C THR A 163 23.82 1.27 -6.00
N ILE A 164 22.83 2.15 -6.02
CA ILE A 164 22.87 3.43 -6.77
C ILE A 164 22.85 4.61 -5.80
N GLU A 165 21.97 4.58 -4.79
CA GLU A 165 21.71 5.67 -3.86
C GLU A 165 21.73 5.16 -2.39
N PRO A 166 22.88 4.66 -1.89
CA PRO A 166 22.97 3.98 -0.59
C PRO A 166 22.54 4.88 0.58
N GLU A 167 22.92 6.16 0.56
CA GLU A 167 22.52 7.12 1.60
C GLU A 167 21.01 7.39 1.57
N ARG A 168 20.39 7.40 0.38
CA ARG A 168 18.95 7.58 0.23
C ARG A 168 18.18 6.40 0.80
N VAL A 169 18.62 5.17 0.48
CA VAL A 169 18.03 3.96 1.06
C VAL A 169 18.22 3.92 2.57
N ALA A 170 19.42 4.21 3.08
CA ALA A 170 19.68 4.25 4.52
C ALA A 170 18.80 5.27 5.26
N LEU A 171 18.50 6.42 4.63
CA LEU A 171 17.62 7.44 5.19
C LEU A 171 16.15 7.04 5.14
N LEU A 172 15.66 6.53 4.00
CA LEU A 172 14.22 6.37 3.78
C LEU A 172 13.67 5.01 4.24
N ARG A 173 14.48 3.95 4.17
CA ARG A 173 14.05 2.58 4.48
C ARG A 173 13.49 2.48 5.88
N ASP A 174 12.41 1.73 6.01
CA ASP A 174 11.85 1.37 7.32
C ASP A 174 12.88 0.59 8.17
N PRO A 175 13.16 1.00 9.43
CA PRO A 175 14.11 0.32 10.30
C PRO A 175 13.71 -1.12 10.64
N ASP A 176 12.43 -1.47 10.53
CA ASP A 176 11.95 -2.85 10.75
C ASP A 176 12.27 -3.79 9.57
N GLU A 177 12.76 -3.26 8.46
CA GLU A 177 13.11 -3.98 7.24
C GLU A 177 14.61 -3.83 6.90
N PRO A 178 15.54 -4.13 7.82
CA PRO A 178 16.97 -3.78 7.68
C PRO A 178 17.67 -4.52 6.53
N ALA A 179 17.11 -5.65 6.08
CA ALA A 179 17.65 -6.45 4.98
C ALA A 179 17.22 -5.94 3.59
N ARG A 180 16.24 -5.03 3.49
CA ARG A 180 15.79 -4.51 2.20
C ARG A 180 16.86 -3.62 1.59
N GLN A 181 17.23 -3.91 0.34
CA GLN A 181 18.24 -3.18 -0.42
C GLN A 181 17.68 -1.94 -1.14
N TYR A 182 16.45 -1.56 -0.83
CA TYR A 182 15.75 -0.48 -1.49
C TYR A 182 14.76 0.21 -0.57
N ALA A 183 14.40 1.43 -0.95
CA ALA A 183 13.32 2.19 -0.35
C ALA A 183 12.44 2.82 -1.43
N TYR A 184 11.27 3.33 -1.04
CA TYR A 184 10.45 4.18 -1.88
C TYR A 184 10.62 5.65 -1.50
N GLU A 185 10.81 6.48 -2.51
CA GLU A 185 10.98 7.92 -2.40
C GLU A 185 9.85 8.64 -3.13
N ALA A 186 9.17 9.58 -2.47
CA ALA A 186 8.18 10.43 -3.12
C ALA A 186 8.87 11.41 -4.06
N VAL A 187 8.35 11.50 -5.28
CA VAL A 187 8.88 12.38 -6.35
C VAL A 187 8.01 13.62 -6.57
N SER A 188 7.01 13.84 -5.71
CA SER A 188 6.08 14.96 -5.77
C SER A 188 5.66 15.37 -4.36
N PRO A 189 5.40 16.67 -4.12
CA PRO A 189 4.83 17.12 -2.85
C PRO A 189 3.35 16.73 -2.69
N LEU A 190 2.67 16.38 -3.79
CA LEU A 190 1.22 16.21 -3.81
C LEU A 190 0.82 14.79 -3.41
N ALA A 191 0.66 14.58 -2.11
CA ALA A 191 -0.06 13.43 -1.61
C ALA A 191 -1.58 13.64 -1.80
N VAL A 192 -2.21 12.73 -2.53
CA VAL A 192 -3.65 12.75 -2.84
C VAL A 192 -4.28 11.41 -2.48
N ASN A 193 -5.59 11.41 -2.27
CA ASN A 193 -6.35 10.16 -2.22
C ASN A 193 -6.42 9.61 -3.65
N THR A 194 -5.82 8.44 -3.87
CA THR A 194 -5.68 7.85 -5.20
C THR A 194 -5.96 6.37 -5.20
N THR A 195 -6.45 5.86 -6.34
CA THR A 195 -6.75 4.45 -6.56
C THR A 195 -5.72 3.83 -7.48
N PHE A 196 -5.01 2.84 -6.95
CA PHE A 196 -4.10 2.03 -7.74
C PHE A 196 -4.88 0.89 -8.38
N ILE A 197 -4.74 0.74 -9.70
CA ILE A 197 -5.33 -0.36 -10.45
C ILE A 197 -4.21 -1.29 -10.90
N PHE A 198 -4.05 -2.39 -10.19
CA PHE A 198 -3.09 -3.45 -10.51
C PHE A 198 -3.65 -4.36 -11.61
N THR A 199 -2.80 -4.74 -12.54
CA THR A 199 -3.07 -5.78 -13.53
C THR A 199 -2.76 -7.17 -12.96
N PRO A 200 -3.26 -8.25 -13.59
CA PRO A 200 -2.84 -9.62 -13.26
C PRO A 200 -1.32 -9.90 -13.38
N LEU A 201 -0.56 -9.00 -14.00
CA LEU A 201 0.90 -9.09 -14.13
C LEU A 201 1.64 -8.24 -13.08
N GLY A 202 0.89 -7.51 -12.26
CA GLY A 202 1.42 -6.64 -11.21
C GLY A 202 1.87 -5.26 -11.69
N ASP A 203 1.61 -4.88 -12.94
CA ASP A 203 1.74 -3.49 -13.40
C ASP A 203 0.61 -2.64 -12.83
N LEU A 204 0.87 -1.36 -12.59
CA LEU A 204 -0.18 -0.36 -12.32
C LEU A 204 -0.67 0.25 -13.63
N LEU A 205 -1.99 0.36 -13.80
CA LEU A 205 -2.60 1.16 -14.86
C LEU A 205 -2.69 2.61 -14.39
N VAL A 206 -2.05 3.51 -15.14
CA VAL A 206 -2.00 4.95 -14.87
C VAL A 206 -2.57 5.69 -16.08
N SER A 207 -3.35 6.75 -15.86
CA SER A 207 -3.82 7.60 -16.95
C SER A 207 -2.66 8.20 -17.76
N ASP A 208 -2.78 8.23 -19.08
CA ASP A 208 -1.86 8.97 -19.96
C ASP A 208 -2.25 10.45 -20.15
N GLY A 209 -3.42 10.86 -19.62
CA GLY A 209 -3.95 12.22 -19.77
C GLY A 209 -4.73 12.46 -21.07
N GLU A 210 -4.73 11.49 -21.99
CA GLU A 210 -5.39 11.55 -23.31
C GLU A 210 -6.54 10.53 -23.44
N GLY A 211 -6.90 9.88 -22.33
CA GLY A 211 -7.99 8.91 -22.26
C GLY A 211 -7.53 7.44 -22.42
N GLY A 212 -6.23 7.20 -22.50
CA GLY A 212 -5.63 5.87 -22.44
C GLY A 212 -4.93 5.60 -21.11
N THR A 213 -4.16 4.52 -21.08
CA THR A 213 -3.44 4.05 -19.89
C THR A 213 -2.01 3.63 -20.22
N ARG A 214 -1.09 3.94 -19.32
CA ARG A 214 0.30 3.42 -19.27
C ARG A 214 0.46 2.42 -18.14
N ARG A 215 1.44 1.53 -18.27
CA ARG A 215 1.84 0.54 -17.27
C ARG A 215 3.02 1.06 -16.46
N SER A 216 2.78 1.34 -15.19
CA SER A 216 3.83 1.69 -14.24
C SER A 216 4.36 0.42 -13.56
N PRO A 217 5.69 0.29 -13.36
CA PRO A 217 6.73 1.31 -13.59
C PRO A 217 7.31 1.38 -15.01
N ALA A 218 7.03 0.41 -15.88
CA ALA A 218 7.75 0.20 -17.15
C ALA A 218 7.64 1.37 -18.14
N GLU A 219 6.48 2.02 -18.22
CA GLU A 219 6.14 3.09 -19.17
C GLU A 219 6.10 4.48 -18.49
N THR A 220 6.52 4.55 -17.23
CA THR A 220 6.49 5.78 -16.40
C THR A 220 7.86 6.16 -15.85
N GLY A 221 8.93 5.60 -16.43
CA GLY A 221 10.31 5.91 -16.01
C GLY A 221 10.60 5.48 -14.57
N GLY A 222 9.95 4.42 -14.08
CA GLY A 222 10.13 3.95 -12.70
C GLY A 222 9.18 4.56 -11.67
N VAL A 223 8.38 5.57 -12.04
CA VAL A 223 7.47 6.26 -11.11
C VAL A 223 6.17 5.49 -10.98
N LEU A 224 5.84 5.11 -9.75
CA LEU A 224 4.57 4.55 -9.31
C LEU A 224 3.61 5.70 -8.99
N ALA A 225 2.70 5.96 -9.91
CA ALA A 225 1.63 6.94 -9.76
C ALA A 225 0.27 6.22 -9.68
N GLY A 226 -0.68 6.84 -8.99
CA GLY A 226 -2.10 6.47 -9.04
C GLY A 226 -2.92 7.66 -9.47
#